data_AF-A0A7X8MDL1-F1
#
_entry.id   AF-A0A7X8MDL1-F1
#
_cell.length_a   1.000
_cell.length_b   1.000
_cell.length_c   1.000
_cell.angle_alpha   90.00
_cell.angle_beta   90.00
_cell.angle_gamma   90.00
#
_symmetry.space_group_name_H-M   'P 1'
#
loop_
_entity.id
_entity.type
_entity.pdbx_description
1 polymer ?
#
loop_
_entity_poly.entity_id
_entity_poly.type
_entity_poly.pdbx_seq_one_letter_code
_entity_poly.pdbx_strand_id
1 'polypeptide(L)'
;MSQSTVAVLRTTPRTVLADYHKLMNLAGYQNVLDKQAETALKINISWHFFFPGSSTTPWQLEGVIRTLKQDGFAPARIHGCHNRTVV
;
A
#
# COMPACT_ATOMS: atom_id res chain seq x y z
N MET A 1 -22.02 0.96 -17.00
CA MET A 1 -20.80 0.57 -16.26
C MET A 1 -20.36 1.77 -15.46
N SER A 2 -20.00 1.62 -14.18
CA SER A 2 -19.37 2.71 -13.42
C SER A 2 -17.99 3.00 -13.99
N GLN A 3 -17.59 4.28 -14.03
CA GLN A 3 -16.25 4.65 -14.47
C GLN A 3 -15.22 4.33 -13.39
N SER A 4 -14.05 3.83 -13.79
CA SER A 4 -12.93 3.61 -12.88
C SER A 4 -12.39 4.94 -12.35
N THR A 5 -12.03 4.97 -11.06
CA THR A 5 -11.36 6.13 -10.45
C THR A 5 -9.85 5.94 -10.52
N VAL A 6 -9.14 6.91 -11.10
CA VAL A 6 -7.67 6.93 -11.15
C VAL A 6 -7.17 8.15 -10.40
N ALA A 7 -6.32 7.93 -9.38
CA ALA A 7 -5.71 8.99 -8.59
C ALA A 7 -4.21 9.05 -8.86
N VAL A 8 -3.71 10.26 -9.13
CA VAL A 8 -2.27 10.55 -9.28
C VAL A 8 -1.93 11.73 -8.40
N LEU A 9 -0.87 11.62 -7.62
CA LEU A 9 -0.42 12.65 -6.69
C LEU A 9 1.08 12.88 -6.85
N ARG A 10 1.47 14.16 -6.92
CA ARG A 10 2.89 14.53 -6.79
C ARG A 10 3.28 14.45 -5.32
N THR A 11 4.39 13.76 -5.03
CA THR A 11 4.90 13.54 -3.68
C THR A 11 6.30 14.13 -3.50
N THR A 12 6.74 14.24 -2.26
CA THR A 12 8.12 14.60 -1.88
C THR A 12 8.62 13.63 -0.81
N PRO A 13 9.95 13.47 -0.63
CA PRO A 13 10.48 12.64 0.46
C PRO A 13 9.95 13.03 1.85
N ARG A 14 9.62 14.31 2.07
CA ARG A 14 9.11 14.82 3.35
C ARG A 14 7.66 14.43 3.61
N THR A 15 6.86 14.25 2.55
CA THR A 15 5.41 14.06 2.64
C THR A 15 4.96 12.65 2.25
N VAL A 16 5.85 11.81 1.71
CA VAL A 16 5.51 10.52 1.09
C VAL A 16 4.58 9.63 1.92
N LEU A 17 4.76 9.57 3.23
CA LEU A 17 3.90 8.75 4.10
C LEU A 17 2.48 9.30 4.22
N ALA A 18 2.33 10.62 4.35
CA ALA A 18 1.02 11.29 4.38
C ALA A 18 0.37 11.27 2.98
N ASP A 19 1.18 11.35 1.93
CA ASP A 19 0.73 11.29 0.56
C ASP A 19 0.12 9.93 0.21
N TYR A 20 0.57 8.82 0.80
CA TYR A 20 -0.09 7.52 0.67
C TYR A 20 -1.51 7.53 1.23
N HIS A 21 -1.72 8.11 2.41
CA HIS A 21 -3.05 8.22 3.01
C HIS A 21 -3.99 9.01 2.09
N LYS A 22 -3.52 10.17 1.60
CA LYS A 22 -4.27 10.99 0.64
C LYS A 22 -4.55 10.25 -0.67
N LEU A 23 -3.54 9.60 -1.26
CA LEU A 23 -3.64 8.92 -2.54
C LEU A 23 -4.63 7.75 -2.49
N MET A 24 -4.55 6.90 -1.47
CA MET A 24 -5.44 5.75 -1.31
C MET A 24 -6.89 6.21 -1.13
N ASN A 25 -7.13 7.27 -0.35
CA ASN A 25 -8.46 7.84 -0.16
C ASN A 25 -9.01 8.52 -1.44
N LEU A 26 -8.17 9.20 -2.22
CA LEU A 26 -8.55 9.70 -3.55
C LEU A 26 -8.97 8.58 -4.50
N ALA A 27 -8.34 7.41 -4.39
CA ALA A 27 -8.70 6.21 -5.16
C ALA A 27 -9.95 5.49 -4.61
N GLY A 28 -10.53 5.95 -3.48
CA GLY A 28 -11.73 5.37 -2.89
C GLY A 28 -11.55 3.95 -2.35
N TYR A 29 -10.33 3.58 -1.92
CA TYR A 29 -10.00 2.19 -1.58
C TYR A 29 -10.89 1.58 -0.47
N GLN A 30 -11.38 2.42 0.46
CA GLN A 30 -12.24 1.99 1.56
C GLN A 30 -13.62 1.51 1.10
N ASN A 31 -14.04 1.86 -0.12
CA ASN A 31 -15.30 1.39 -0.70
C ASN A 31 -15.18 -0.03 -1.29
N VAL A 32 -13.96 -0.56 -1.37
CA VAL A 32 -13.64 -1.83 -2.03
C VAL A 32 -13.04 -2.84 -1.07
N LEU A 33 -12.14 -2.40 -0.18
CA LEU A 33 -11.51 -3.30 0.80
C LEU A 33 -12.39 -3.45 2.04
N ASP A 34 -12.65 -4.69 2.43
CA ASP A 34 -13.29 -5.01 3.69
C ASP A 34 -12.31 -4.85 4.86
N LYS A 35 -12.64 -3.94 5.79
CA LYS A 35 -11.88 -3.72 7.03
C LYS A 35 -11.90 -4.91 7.96
N GLN A 36 -12.89 -5.78 7.79
CA GLN A 36 -13.07 -7.02 8.54
C GLN A 36 -12.50 -8.24 7.83
N ALA A 37 -11.66 -8.09 6.80
CA ALA A 37 -10.93 -9.18 6.19
C ALA A 37 -9.47 -9.24 6.67
N GLU A 38 -8.88 -10.44 6.61
CA GLU A 38 -7.42 -10.56 6.72
C GLU A 38 -6.77 -9.88 5.52
N THR A 39 -5.84 -8.96 5.78
CA THR A 39 -5.18 -8.13 4.77
C THR A 39 -3.76 -8.62 4.57
N ALA A 40 -3.48 -9.25 3.44
CA ALA A 40 -2.12 -9.62 3.03
C ALA A 40 -1.46 -8.49 2.25
N LEU A 41 -0.40 -7.90 2.79
CA LEU A 41 0.47 -6.97 2.10
C LEU A 41 1.57 -7.74 1.39
N LYS A 42 1.38 -7.99 0.09
CA LYS A 42 2.38 -8.67 -0.74
C LYS A 42 3.57 -7.76 -1.00
N ILE A 43 4.73 -8.13 -0.46
CA ILE A 43 5.98 -7.40 -0.61
C ILE A 43 6.76 -8.03 -1.77
N ASN A 44 7.07 -7.25 -2.79
CA ASN A 44 7.91 -7.67 -3.90
C ASN A 44 9.36 -7.21 -3.65
N ILE A 45 10.29 -8.16 -3.61
CA ILE A 45 11.73 -7.92 -3.48
C ILE A 45 12.48 -8.81 -4.45
N SER A 46 13.65 -8.35 -4.92
CA SER A 46 14.59 -9.19 -5.67
C SER A 46 15.64 -9.79 -4.73
N TRP A 47 16.28 -10.89 -5.16
CA TRP A 47 17.28 -11.60 -4.34
C TRP A 47 18.57 -10.82 -4.08
N HIS A 48 19.05 -10.06 -5.08
CA HIS A 48 20.41 -9.51 -5.05
C HIS A 48 20.43 -7.99 -5.01
N PHE A 49 19.48 -7.31 -5.67
CA PHE A 49 19.51 -5.86 -5.81
C PHE A 49 18.14 -5.23 -5.61
N PHE A 50 18.13 -4.07 -4.97
CA PHE A 50 16.94 -3.24 -4.98
C PHE A 50 16.76 -2.63 -6.37
N PHE A 51 15.62 -2.89 -7.00
CA PHE A 51 15.27 -2.31 -8.30
C PHE A 51 14.20 -1.23 -8.10
N PRO A 52 14.56 0.07 -8.17
CA PRO A 52 13.59 1.15 -8.05
C PRO A 52 12.46 0.99 -9.06
N GLY A 53 11.21 0.98 -8.58
CA GLY A 53 10.01 0.81 -9.42
C GLY A 53 9.49 -0.62 -9.55
N SER A 54 10.32 -1.63 -9.29
CA SER A 54 9.89 -3.04 -9.26
C SER A 54 9.83 -3.59 -7.84
N SER A 55 10.79 -3.23 -7.00
CA SER A 55 10.80 -3.60 -5.57
C SER A 55 9.87 -2.69 -4.77
N THR A 56 9.10 -3.28 -3.85
CA THR A 56 8.34 -2.52 -2.85
C THR A 56 9.31 -1.70 -2.01
N THR A 57 9.13 -0.38 -2.00
CA THR A 57 10.02 0.49 -1.23
C THR A 57 9.64 0.48 0.25
N PRO A 58 10.58 0.77 1.18
CA PRO A 58 10.26 0.83 2.60
C PRO A 58 9.17 1.87 2.93
N TRP A 59 9.22 3.04 2.29
CA TRP A 59 8.22 4.10 2.48
C TRP A 59 6.86 3.77 1.86
N GLN A 60 6.82 2.95 0.79
CA GLN A 60 5.56 2.44 0.25
C GLN A 60 4.89 1.50 1.25
N LEU A 61 5.64 0.52 1.77
CA LEU A 61 5.11 -0.43 2.73
C LEU A 61 4.63 0.28 4.00
N GLU A 62 5.45 1.16 4.56
CA GLU A 62 5.10 1.93 5.76
C GLU A 62 3.91 2.87 5.51
N GLY A 63 3.88 3.55 4.36
CA GLY A 63 2.78 4.45 3.99
C GLY A 63 1.43 3.73 3.92
N VAL A 64 1.41 2.54 3.32
CA VAL A 64 0.21 1.69 3.27
C VAL A 64 -0.17 1.21 4.67
N ILE A 65 0.77 0.69 5.46
CA ILE A 65 0.49 0.21 6.83
C ILE A 65 -0.09 1.33 7.70
N ARG A 66 0.49 2.53 7.67
CA ARG A 66 -0.02 3.69 8.41
C ARG A 66 -1.41 4.08 7.95
N THR A 67 -1.64 4.11 6.65
CA THR A 67 -2.95 4.45 6.06
C THR A 67 -4.04 3.50 6.54
N LEU A 68 -3.79 2.18 6.44
CA LEU A 68 -4.73 1.17 6.89
C LEU A 68 -5.04 1.31 8.39
N LYS A 69 -4.01 1.47 9.22
CA LYS A 69 -4.20 1.67 10.67
C LYS A 69 -5.00 2.93 10.98
N GLN A 70 -4.67 4.04 10.32
CA GLN A 70 -5.35 5.33 10.49
C GLN A 70 -6.82 5.26 10.08
N ASP A 71 -7.14 4.49 9.04
CA ASP A 71 -8.50 4.33 8.53
C ASP A 71 -9.27 3.18 9.23
N GLY A 72 -8.72 2.60 10.30
CA GLY A 72 -9.43 1.69 11.20
C GLY A 72 -9.32 0.19 10.86
N PHE A 73 -8.36 -0.22 10.03
CA PHE A 73 -8.02 -1.63 9.88
C PHE A 73 -7.29 -2.12 11.14
N ALA A 74 -7.72 -3.27 11.67
CA ALA A 74 -7.14 -3.83 12.88
C ALA A 74 -5.69 -4.31 12.64
N PRO A 75 -4.69 -3.83 13.41
CA PRO A 75 -3.28 -4.20 13.20
C PRO A 75 -3.01 -5.70 13.22
N ALA A 76 -3.75 -6.46 14.04
CA ALA A 76 -3.60 -7.91 14.15
C ALA A 76 -3.98 -8.68 12.87
N ARG A 77 -4.59 -8.01 11.90
CA ARG A 77 -5.12 -8.59 10.66
C ARG A 77 -4.34 -8.16 9.42
N ILE A 78 -3.27 -7.38 9.61
CA ILE A 78 -2.42 -6.88 8.54
C ILE A 78 -1.12 -7.69 8.54
N HIS A 79 -0.92 -8.48 7.50
CA HIS A 79 0.19 -9.43 7.40
C HIS A 79 1.12 -9.05 6.27
N GLY A 80 2.41 -8.88 6.57
CA GLY A 80 3.44 -8.82 5.53
C GLY A 80 3.63 -10.20 4.93
N CYS A 81 3.44 -10.34 3.62
CA CYS A 81 3.54 -11.62 2.93
C CYS A 81 4.57 -11.56 1.81
N HIS A 82 5.30 -12.65 1.62
CA HIS A 82 6.17 -12.85 0.46
C HIS A 82 5.92 -14.25 -0.12
N ASN A 83 5.97 -14.35 -1.44
CA ASN A 83 5.50 -15.52 -2.17
C ASN A 83 6.56 -16.63 -2.34
N ARG A 84 7.71 -16.54 -1.65
CA ARG A 84 8.88 -17.45 -1.81
C ARG A 84 9.35 -17.66 -3.26
N THR A 85 8.80 -16.89 -4.19
CA THR A 85 9.08 -16.88 -5.61
C THR A 85 9.52 -15.48 -6.00
N VAL A 86 10.43 -15.41 -6.96
CA VAL A 86 11.01 -14.16 -7.45
C VAL A 86 10.04 -13.49 -8.40
N VAL A 87 9.94 -12.16 -8.34
CA VAL A 87 9.34 -11.32 -9.39
C VAL A 87 10.36 -10.23 -9.75
#